data_AF-A0A3D0KQN0-F1
#
_entry.id   AF-A0A3D0KQN0-F1
#
_cell.length_a   1.000
_cell.length_b   1.000
_cell.length_c   1.000
_cell.angle_alpha   90.00
_cell.angle_beta   90.00
_cell.angle_gamma   90.00
#
_symmetry.space_group_name_H-M   'P 1'
#
loop_
_entity.id
_entity.type
_entity.pdbx_description
1 polymer ?
#
loop_
_entity_poly.entity_id
_entity_poly.type
_entity_poly.pdbx_seq_one_letter_code
_entity_poly.pdbx_strand_id
1 'polypeptide(L)'
;MKTRAAVAVAAGKPLEIMEVDLAGPREGEVLVEIMATGICHTDAFTLSGDDPEGMFPAILGHEGAGIVREVGAGVKSVVPGDHVIPLYTPECRECEYCLHPKTNLCQAIRTTQGQGVMPDGTSRFSIGGEQVLHYMGTSTFSNFTVVPEIALAKVHPDAPFDKICYIGCG
;
A
#
# COMPACT_ATOMS: atom_id res chain seq x y z
N MET A 1 15.12 -5.93 2.72
CA MET A 1 15.63 -6.07 1.34
C MET A 1 15.79 -4.69 0.70
N LYS A 2 16.46 -4.59 -0.45
CA LYS A 2 16.40 -3.39 -1.30
C LYS A 2 15.24 -3.55 -2.30
N THR A 3 14.53 -2.46 -2.58
CA THR A 3 13.52 -2.38 -3.64
C THR A 3 13.72 -1.12 -4.47
N ARG A 4 13.50 -1.21 -5.79
CA ARG A 4 13.47 -0.04 -6.66
C ARG A 4 12.08 0.60 -6.55
N ALA A 5 12.02 1.88 -6.24
CA ALA A 5 10.79 2.63 -6.05
C ALA A 5 10.84 4.01 -6.70
N ALA A 6 9.68 4.59 -6.99
CA ALA A 6 9.51 5.99 -7.35
C ALA A 6 9.14 6.78 -6.09
N VAL A 7 10.10 7.54 -5.56
CA VAL A 7 9.96 8.27 -4.30
C VAL A 7 9.56 9.70 -4.58
N ALA A 8 8.49 10.15 -3.93
CA ALA A 8 8.14 11.56 -3.85
C ALA A 8 8.96 12.19 -2.73
N VAL A 9 10.08 12.82 -3.09
CA VAL A 9 11.00 13.44 -2.11
C VAL A 9 10.42 14.72 -1.48
N ALA A 10 9.63 15.47 -2.24
CA ALA A 10 8.96 16.70 -1.81
C ALA A 10 7.79 17.02 -2.76
N ALA A 11 6.82 17.80 -2.27
CA ALA A 11 5.74 18.35 -3.08
C ALA A 11 6.25 19.13 -4.30
N GLY A 12 5.54 19.00 -5.42
CA GLY A 12 5.80 19.68 -6.69
C GLY A 12 7.08 19.24 -7.41
N LYS A 13 7.80 18.23 -6.90
CA LYS A 13 8.99 17.66 -7.54
C LYS A 13 8.63 16.41 -8.35
N PRO A 14 9.32 16.12 -9.46
CA PRO A 14 9.20 14.83 -10.13
C PRO A 14 9.52 13.68 -9.16
N LEU A 15 8.88 12.53 -9.37
CA LEU A 15 9.24 11.31 -8.65
C LEU A 15 10.67 10.91 -9.00
N GLU A 16 11.43 10.52 -7.98
CA GLU A 16 12.80 10.05 -8.14
C GLU A 16 12.86 8.53 -8.08
N ILE A 17 13.42 7.91 -9.11
CA ILE A 17 13.62 6.46 -9.15
C ILE A 17 14.90 6.10 -8.40
N MET A 18 14.77 5.38 -7.29
CA MET A 18 15.93 5.00 -6.46
C MET A 18 15.73 3.66 -5.75
N GLU A 19 16.81 3.13 -5.17
CA GLU A 19 16.74 1.98 -4.28
C GLU A 19 16.42 2.41 -2.84
N VAL A 20 15.43 1.77 -2.25
CA VAL A 20 14.93 2.02 -0.89
C VAL A 20 15.08 0.76 -0.05
N ASP A 21 15.42 0.91 1.24
CA ASP A 21 15.41 -0.20 2.19
C ASP A 21 13.96 -0.53 2.58
N LEU A 22 13.57 -1.79 2.36
CA LEU A 22 12.27 -2.34 2.71
C LEU A 22 12.42 -3.42 3.79
N ALA A 23 11.87 -3.17 4.98
CA ALA A 23 11.74 -4.18 6.04
C ALA A 23 10.72 -5.26 5.66
N GLY A 24 10.94 -6.49 6.13
CA GLY A 24 9.99 -7.59 5.94
C GLY A 24 8.67 -7.39 6.70
N PRO A 25 7.64 -8.19 6.40
CA PRO A 25 6.33 -8.08 7.05
C PRO A 25 6.41 -8.49 8.51
N ARG A 26 5.75 -7.73 9.39
CA ARG A 26 5.50 -8.07 10.80
C ARG A 26 4.16 -8.79 10.96
N GLU A 27 3.76 -9.06 12.21
CA GLU A 27 2.46 -9.69 12.51
C GLU A 27 1.30 -8.96 11.81
N GLY A 28 0.44 -9.71 11.12
CA GLY A 28 -0.69 -9.19 10.37
C GLY A 28 -0.33 -8.46 9.06
N GLU A 29 0.90 -8.54 8.58
CA GLU A 29 1.36 -7.86 7.37
C GLU A 29 1.78 -8.83 6.27
N VAL A 30 1.78 -8.33 5.04
CA VAL A 30 2.06 -9.11 3.84
C VAL A 30 3.01 -8.36 2.93
N LEU A 31 4.09 -9.02 2.49
CA LEU A 31 4.97 -8.52 1.44
C LEU A 31 4.43 -8.92 0.07
N VAL A 32 4.24 -7.92 -0.80
CA VAL A 32 3.69 -8.07 -2.14
C VAL A 32 4.71 -7.58 -3.17
N GLU A 33 4.96 -8.38 -4.20
CA GLU A 33 5.63 -7.92 -5.42
C GLU A 33 4.58 -7.27 -6.35
N ILE A 34 4.77 -6.00 -6.66
CA ILE A 34 3.87 -5.25 -7.53
C ILE A 34 4.20 -5.58 -8.99
N MET A 35 3.22 -6.14 -9.69
CA MET A 35 3.35 -6.56 -11.09
C MET A 35 2.85 -5.49 -12.06
N ALA A 36 1.87 -4.69 -11.63
CA ALA A 36 1.37 -3.53 -12.36
C ALA A 36 0.80 -2.49 -11.38
N THR A 37 0.89 -1.21 -11.73
CA THR A 37 0.23 -0.12 -11.02
C THR A 37 -0.33 0.91 -11.99
N GLY A 38 -1.55 1.38 -11.73
CA GLY A 38 -2.14 2.56 -12.37
C GLY A 38 -1.54 3.85 -11.83
N ILE A 39 -1.79 4.96 -12.54
CA ILE A 39 -1.50 6.33 -12.07
C ILE A 39 -2.85 7.02 -11.95
N CYS A 40 -3.21 7.39 -10.72
CA CYS A 40 -4.46 8.05 -10.42
C CYS A 40 -4.28 9.57 -10.30
N HIS A 41 -5.36 10.32 -10.48
CA HIS A 41 -5.37 11.75 -10.17
C HIS A 41 -5.06 12.01 -8.69
N THR A 42 -5.47 11.14 -7.77
CA THR A 42 -5.19 11.29 -6.33
C THR A 42 -3.69 11.28 -6.04
N ASP A 43 -2.91 10.42 -6.70
CA ASP A 43 -1.45 10.40 -6.56
C ASP A 43 -0.84 11.72 -7.04
N ALA A 44 -1.33 12.25 -8.17
CA ALA A 44 -0.87 13.53 -8.73
C ALA A 44 -1.27 14.73 -7.85
N PHE A 45 -2.45 14.70 -7.25
CA PHE A 45 -2.95 15.72 -6.33
C PHE A 45 -2.14 15.77 -5.03
N THR A 46 -1.82 14.61 -4.45
CA THR A 46 -0.89 14.58 -3.32
C THR A 46 0.49 15.10 -3.76
N LEU A 47 1.04 14.61 -4.87
CA LEU A 47 2.36 15.03 -5.36
C LEU A 47 2.46 16.53 -5.66
N SER A 48 1.38 17.19 -6.09
CA SER A 48 1.40 18.63 -6.37
C SER A 48 1.65 19.47 -5.12
N GLY A 49 1.30 18.94 -3.94
CA GLY A 49 1.30 19.67 -2.67
C GLY A 49 0.01 20.44 -2.40
N ASP A 50 -1.01 20.30 -3.25
CA ASP A 50 -2.33 20.91 -3.03
C ASP A 50 -3.18 20.12 -2.04
N ASP A 51 -2.81 18.86 -1.78
CA ASP A 51 -3.39 18.01 -0.74
C ASP A 51 -2.91 18.48 0.66
N PRO A 52 -3.81 18.99 1.54
CA PRO A 52 -3.42 19.44 2.87
C PRO A 52 -2.92 18.29 3.77
N GLU A 53 -3.24 17.04 3.44
CA GLU A 53 -2.77 15.85 4.15
C GLU A 53 -1.50 15.25 3.53
N GLY A 54 -0.98 15.86 2.45
CA GLY A 54 0.20 15.38 1.75
C GLY A 54 1.47 15.46 2.61
N MET A 55 2.14 14.32 2.79
CA MET A 55 3.38 14.21 3.55
C MET A 55 4.49 13.58 2.72
N PHE A 56 5.72 14.05 2.94
CA PHE A 56 6.91 13.66 2.18
C PHE A 56 8.11 13.50 3.14
N PRO A 57 9.10 12.64 2.83
CA PRO A 57 9.18 11.78 1.65
C PRO A 57 8.22 10.58 1.74
N ALA A 58 7.63 10.18 0.61
CA ALA A 58 6.69 9.07 0.55
C ALA A 58 6.84 8.24 -0.74
N ILE A 59 6.42 6.98 -0.70
CA ILE A 59 6.18 6.18 -1.90
C ILE A 59 4.68 6.17 -2.16
N LEU A 60 4.26 6.86 -3.22
CA LEU A 60 2.85 6.99 -3.61
C LEU A 60 2.32 5.72 -4.31
N GLY A 61 1.14 5.83 -4.94
CA GLY A 61 0.50 4.75 -5.67
C GLY A 61 -0.42 3.94 -4.78
N HIS A 62 -1.65 3.72 -5.26
CA HIS A 62 -2.67 2.93 -4.57
C HIS A 62 -3.50 2.03 -5.50
N GLU A 63 -3.23 2.05 -6.80
CA GLU A 63 -3.91 1.23 -7.82
C GLU A 63 -3.00 0.09 -8.30
N GLY A 64 -2.70 -0.88 -7.42
CA GLY A 64 -1.74 -1.96 -7.71
C GLY A 64 -2.38 -3.33 -7.91
N ALA A 65 -1.66 -4.21 -8.60
CA ALA A 65 -1.91 -5.65 -8.56
C ALA A 65 -0.57 -6.41 -8.49
N GLY A 66 -0.54 -7.49 -7.74
CA GLY A 66 0.70 -8.12 -7.35
C GLY A 66 0.60 -9.59 -6.93
N ILE A 67 1.73 -10.12 -6.49
CA ILE A 67 1.88 -11.49 -5.98
C ILE A 67 2.39 -11.44 -4.55
N VAL A 68 1.77 -12.20 -3.65
CA VAL A 68 2.25 -12.37 -2.28
C VAL A 68 3.57 -13.11 -2.28
N ARG A 69 4.58 -12.55 -1.61
CA ARG A 69 5.92 -13.16 -1.48
C ARG A 69 6.22 -13.66 -0.08
N GLU A 70 5.76 -12.95 0.94
CA GLU A 70 5.95 -13.32 2.34
C GLU A 70 4.75 -12.87 3.17
N VAL A 71 4.41 -13.63 4.20
CA VAL A 71 3.36 -13.29 5.16
C VAL A 71 3.95 -13.26 6.56
N GLY A 72 3.57 -12.27 7.34
CA GLY A 72 3.94 -12.19 8.74
C GLY A 72 3.13 -13.14 9.62
N ALA A 73 3.46 -13.15 10.91
CA ALA A 73 2.73 -13.97 11.89
C ALA A 73 1.23 -13.61 11.90
N GLY A 74 0.37 -14.60 12.10
CA GLY A 74 -1.08 -14.38 12.27
C GLY A 74 -1.89 -14.19 10.99
N VAL A 75 -1.25 -13.99 9.83
CA VAL A 75 -1.93 -13.88 8.52
C VAL A 75 -2.61 -15.21 8.14
N LYS A 76 -3.87 -15.15 7.69
CA LYS A 76 -4.72 -16.33 7.41
C LYS A 76 -5.43 -16.29 6.05
N SER A 77 -5.61 -15.11 5.47
CA SER A 77 -6.44 -14.88 4.27
C SER A 77 -5.69 -15.06 2.95
N VAL A 78 -4.36 -14.98 2.98
CA VAL A 78 -3.48 -15.13 1.81
C VAL A 78 -2.24 -15.95 2.15
N VAL A 79 -1.62 -16.56 1.13
CA VAL A 79 -0.35 -17.29 1.23
C VAL A 79 0.62 -16.88 0.11
N PRO A 80 1.94 -17.11 0.25
CA PRO A 80 2.89 -16.88 -0.83
C PRO A 80 2.47 -17.53 -2.15
N GLY A 81 2.53 -16.77 -3.24
CA GLY A 81 2.06 -17.15 -4.57
C GLY A 81 0.65 -16.69 -4.90
N ASP A 82 -0.15 -16.25 -3.93
CA ASP A 82 -1.48 -15.70 -4.21
C ASP A 82 -1.38 -14.39 -5.00
N HIS A 83 -2.26 -14.24 -6.00
CA HIS A 83 -2.43 -12.99 -6.74
C HIS A 83 -3.36 -12.09 -5.95
N VAL A 84 -3.01 -10.80 -5.86
CA VAL A 84 -3.67 -9.87 -4.95
C VAL A 84 -3.79 -8.46 -5.52
N ILE A 85 -4.75 -7.71 -4.98
CA ILE A 85 -4.92 -6.26 -5.16
C ILE A 85 -4.84 -5.59 -3.78
N PRO A 86 -3.91 -4.65 -3.55
CA PRO A 86 -3.90 -3.82 -2.33
C PRO A 86 -5.15 -2.93 -2.26
N LEU A 87 -5.68 -2.74 -1.06
CA LEU A 87 -6.91 -2.00 -0.81
C LEU A 87 -6.60 -0.75 0.02
N TYR A 88 -6.76 0.44 -0.57
CA TYR A 88 -6.60 1.68 0.19
C TYR A 88 -7.74 1.91 1.20
N THR A 89 -8.89 1.26 1.00
CA THR A 89 -9.94 1.16 2.01
C THR A 89 -9.96 -0.29 2.50
N PRO A 90 -9.46 -0.57 3.72
CA PRO A 90 -9.34 -1.93 4.22
C PRO A 90 -10.71 -2.54 4.57
N GLU A 91 -10.74 -3.84 4.84
CA GLU A 91 -11.93 -4.55 5.32
C GLU A 91 -11.56 -5.45 6.52
N CYS A 92 -11.62 -4.92 7.75
CA CYS A 92 -11.29 -5.72 8.93
C CYS A 92 -12.37 -6.73 9.35
N ARG A 93 -13.59 -6.60 8.83
CA ARG A 93 -14.75 -7.49 9.11
C ARG A 93 -15.24 -7.56 10.56
N GLU A 94 -14.68 -6.74 11.45
CA GLU A 94 -15.00 -6.79 12.88
C GLU A 94 -15.50 -5.44 13.43
N CYS A 95 -15.11 -4.31 12.83
CA CYS A 95 -15.55 -3.00 13.31
C CYS A 95 -17.01 -2.70 12.91
N GLU A 96 -17.65 -1.78 13.64
CA GLU A 96 -19.05 -1.39 13.40
C GLU A 96 -19.31 -0.95 11.95
N TYR A 97 -18.32 -0.33 11.29
CA TYR A 97 -18.42 0.09 9.89
C TYR A 97 -18.45 -1.10 8.93
N CYS A 98 -17.55 -2.07 9.10
CA CYS A 98 -17.55 -3.29 8.28
C CYS A 98 -18.81 -4.14 8.50
N LEU A 99 -19.39 -4.10 9.71
CA LEU A 99 -20.61 -4.83 10.04
C LEU A 99 -21.89 -4.10 9.59
N HIS A 100 -21.79 -2.84 9.15
CA HIS A 100 -22.95 -2.03 8.81
C HIS A 100 -23.28 -2.11 7.30
N PRO A 101 -24.53 -2.44 6.90
CA PRO A 101 -24.89 -2.78 5.51
C PRO A 101 -24.92 -1.60 4.53
N LYS A 102 -24.53 -0.40 4.95
CA LYS A 102 -24.58 0.84 4.14
C LYS A 102 -23.25 1.58 4.03
N THR A 103 -22.17 1.00 4.55
CA THR A 103 -20.84 1.62 4.45
C THR A 103 -19.79 0.56 4.18
N ASN A 104 -18.70 0.99 3.57
CA ASN A 104 -17.47 0.23 3.35
C ASN A 104 -16.26 0.91 4.01
N LEU A 105 -16.48 2.00 4.76
CA LEU A 105 -15.41 2.86 5.28
C LEU A 105 -14.84 2.30 6.58
N CYS A 106 -14.11 1.18 6.49
CA CYS A 106 -13.43 0.59 7.63
C CYS A 106 -12.55 1.61 8.37
N GLN A 107 -12.65 1.65 9.70
CA GLN A 107 -11.89 2.58 10.54
C GLN A 107 -10.68 1.94 11.22
N ALA A 108 -10.47 0.63 11.06
CA ALA A 108 -9.50 -0.14 11.86
C ALA A 108 -8.07 0.42 11.85
N ILE A 109 -7.63 0.95 10.70
CA ILE A 109 -6.27 1.49 10.53
C ILE A 109 -6.28 2.91 9.95
N ARG A 110 -7.44 3.59 9.94
CA ARG A 110 -7.59 4.89 9.25
C ARG A 110 -6.63 5.94 9.79
N THR A 111 -6.40 5.96 11.11
CA THR A 111 -5.51 6.92 11.77
C THR A 111 -4.05 6.75 11.33
N THR A 112 -3.50 5.54 11.43
CA THR A 112 -2.10 5.27 11.05
C THR A 112 -1.89 5.37 9.54
N GLN A 113 -2.88 4.93 8.76
CA GLN A 113 -2.86 5.07 7.30
C GLN A 113 -2.79 6.54 6.88
N GLY A 114 -3.56 7.43 7.54
CA GLY A 114 -3.48 8.88 7.31
C GLY A 114 -2.16 9.51 7.75
N GLN A 115 -1.42 8.84 8.64
CA GLN A 115 -0.07 9.23 9.07
C GLN A 115 1.05 8.62 8.19
N GLY A 116 0.70 7.86 7.16
CA GLY A 116 1.67 7.23 6.27
C GLY A 116 2.49 6.12 6.92
N VAL A 117 1.92 5.40 7.89
CA VAL A 117 2.58 4.32 8.63
C VAL A 117 1.71 3.08 8.77
N MET A 118 2.34 1.94 9.08
CA MET A 118 1.67 0.67 9.35
C MET A 118 0.85 0.73 10.64
N PRO A 119 -0.01 -0.27 10.95
CA PRO A 119 -0.82 -0.29 12.16
C PRO A 119 -0.03 -0.19 13.46
N ASP A 120 1.25 -0.57 13.45
CA ASP A 120 2.18 -0.43 14.58
C ASP A 120 2.83 0.95 14.71
N GLY A 121 2.45 1.91 13.88
CA GLY A 121 2.95 3.29 13.89
C GLY A 121 4.32 3.47 13.24
N THR A 122 4.86 2.45 12.57
CA THR A 122 6.19 2.51 11.91
C THR A 122 6.09 2.36 10.40
N SER A 123 7.05 2.88 9.65
CA SER A 123 7.19 2.57 8.23
C SER A 123 7.94 1.25 8.00
N ARG A 124 7.77 0.68 6.81
CA ARG A 124 8.61 -0.42 6.30
C ARG A 124 9.67 0.09 5.33
N PHE A 125 9.55 1.34 4.86
CA PHE A 125 10.49 1.97 3.94
C PHE A 125 11.44 2.92 4.66
N SER A 126 12.71 2.90 4.27
CA SER A 126 13.72 3.86 4.72
C SER A 126 14.81 4.09 3.68
N ILE A 127 15.50 5.22 3.77
CA ILE A 127 16.69 5.55 2.98
C ILE A 127 17.78 5.96 3.94
N GLY A 128 18.86 5.17 4.03
CA GLY A 128 19.96 5.48 4.95
C GLY A 128 19.55 5.48 6.43
N GLY A 129 18.50 4.74 6.78
CA GLY A 129 17.91 4.71 8.14
C GLY A 129 16.83 5.77 8.39
N GLU A 130 16.70 6.77 7.52
CA GLU A 130 15.64 7.78 7.61
C GLU A 130 14.34 7.24 7.01
N GLN A 131 13.22 7.51 7.68
CA GLN A 131 11.91 6.98 7.29
C GLN A 131 11.44 7.56 5.96
N VAL A 132 10.87 6.69 5.11
CA VAL A 132 10.03 7.08 3.97
C VAL A 132 8.60 6.61 4.26
N LEU A 133 7.62 7.48 4.07
CA LEU A 133 6.23 7.19 4.41
C LEU A 133 5.58 6.22 3.43
N HIS A 134 4.66 5.43 3.96
CA HIS A 134 3.64 4.75 3.18
C HIS A 134 2.59 5.75 2.70
N TYR A 135 1.87 5.39 1.65
CA TYR A 135 0.79 6.19 1.07
C TYR A 135 -0.45 5.33 0.97
N MET A 136 -1.54 5.82 1.58
CA MET A 136 -2.86 5.16 1.57
C MET A 136 -2.81 3.66 1.93
N GLY A 137 -1.83 3.24 2.73
CA GLY A 137 -1.65 1.85 3.16
C GLY A 137 -1.26 0.86 2.05
N THR A 138 -0.78 1.35 0.91
CA THR A 138 -0.54 0.52 -0.30
C THR A 138 0.83 0.75 -0.92
N SER A 139 1.21 2.00 -1.23
CA SER A 139 2.53 2.38 -1.77
C SER A 139 2.98 1.57 -2.99
N THR A 140 2.14 1.53 -4.02
CA THR A 140 2.32 0.67 -5.20
C THR A 140 3.35 1.19 -6.19
N PHE A 141 3.92 2.39 -6.01
CA PHE A 141 5.06 2.89 -6.79
C PHE A 141 6.40 2.32 -6.31
N SER A 142 6.43 1.04 -5.95
CA SER A 142 7.61 0.26 -5.59
C SER A 142 7.47 -1.16 -6.14
N ASN A 143 8.59 -1.77 -6.57
CA ASN A 143 8.56 -3.18 -7.01
C ASN A 143 8.06 -4.12 -5.90
N PHE A 144 8.30 -3.78 -4.63
CA PHE A 144 7.79 -4.52 -3.48
C PHE A 144 7.20 -3.55 -2.45
N THR A 145 6.10 -3.94 -1.81
CA THR A 145 5.48 -3.19 -0.73
C THR A 145 5.02 -4.13 0.39
N VAL A 146 4.92 -3.60 1.60
CA VAL A 146 4.35 -4.33 2.74
C VAL A 146 3.04 -3.64 3.13
N VAL A 147 1.97 -4.42 3.20
CA VAL A 147 0.62 -3.92 3.52
C VAL A 147 0.00 -4.75 4.65
N PRO A 148 -0.94 -4.18 5.43
CA PRO A 148 -1.74 -4.97 6.37
C PRO A 148 -2.56 -6.02 5.63
N GLU A 149 -2.75 -7.19 6.22
CA GLU A 149 -3.58 -8.27 5.67
C GLU A 149 -4.99 -7.79 5.32
N ILE A 150 -5.58 -6.98 6.20
CA ILE A 150 -6.94 -6.42 6.03
C ILE A 150 -7.04 -5.41 4.86
N ALA A 151 -5.90 -5.01 4.30
CA ALA A 151 -5.79 -4.08 3.17
C ALA A 151 -5.36 -4.83 1.90
N LEU A 152 -5.72 -6.12 1.78
CA LEU A 152 -5.33 -6.95 0.64
C LEU A 152 -6.46 -7.89 0.24
N ALA A 153 -6.80 -7.92 -1.05
CA ALA A 153 -7.79 -8.84 -1.61
C ALA A 153 -7.10 -9.88 -2.49
N LYS A 154 -7.33 -11.17 -2.21
CA LYS A 154 -6.99 -12.27 -3.12
C LYS A 154 -7.86 -12.22 -4.37
N VAL A 155 -7.25 -12.39 -5.53
CA VAL A 155 -7.92 -12.41 -6.84
C VAL A 155 -7.65 -13.71 -7.58
N HIS A 156 -8.37 -13.92 -8.68
CA HIS A 156 -8.20 -15.10 -9.52
C HIS A 156 -6.80 -15.13 -10.14
N PRO A 157 -6.08 -16.28 -10.14
CA PRO A 157 -4.70 -16.33 -10.63
C PRO A 157 -4.58 -16.01 -12.12
N ASP A 158 -5.59 -16.32 -12.93
CA ASP A 158 -5.58 -16.03 -14.38
C ASP A 158 -5.88 -14.56 -14.71
N ALA A 159 -6.16 -13.72 -13.71
CA ALA A 159 -6.49 -12.32 -13.95
C ALA A 159 -5.23 -11.52 -14.34
N PRO A 160 -5.23 -10.81 -15.48
CA PRO A 160 -4.05 -10.09 -15.95
C PRO A 160 -3.78 -8.84 -15.11
N PHE A 161 -2.58 -8.75 -14.53
CA PHE A 161 -2.19 -7.68 -13.61
C PHE A 161 -2.34 -6.27 -14.21
N ASP A 162 -1.98 -6.09 -15.48
CA ASP A 162 -2.05 -4.82 -16.21
C ASP A 162 -3.48 -4.36 -16.55
N LYS A 163 -4.49 -5.18 -16.21
CA LYS A 163 -5.91 -4.81 -16.30
C LYS A 163 -6.55 -4.65 -14.93
N ILE A 164 -6.28 -5.59 -14.03
CA ILE A 164 -6.97 -5.62 -12.74
C ILE A 164 -6.43 -4.60 -11.74
N CYS A 165 -5.23 -4.04 -11.95
CA CYS A 165 -4.68 -2.99 -11.08
C CYS A 165 -5.63 -1.78 -10.97
N TYR A 166 -6.35 -1.44 -12.03
CA TYR A 166 -7.34 -0.35 -12.04
C TYR A 166 -8.57 -0.61 -11.16
N ILE A 167 -8.84 -1.87 -10.79
CA ILE A 167 -9.95 -2.21 -9.88
C ILE A 167 -9.61 -1.81 -8.43
N GLY A 168 -8.33 -1.55 -8.12
CA GLY A 168 -7.87 -1.21 -6.77
C GLY A 168 -8.33 0.15 -6.25
N CYS A 169 -8.74 1.08 -7.12
CA CYS A 169 -9.31 2.38 -6.74
C CYS A 169 -10.79 2.50 -7.13
N GLY A 170 -11.09 2.58 -8.43
CA GLY A 170 -12.45 2.77 -8.95
C GLY A 170 -12.49 3.21 -10.40
#